data_AF-A0AAD2CTJ2-F1
#
_entry.id   AF-A0AAD2CTJ2-F1
#
_cell.length_a   1.000
_cell.length_b   1.000
_cell.length_c   1.000
_cell.angle_alpha   90.00
_cell.angle_beta   90.00
_cell.angle_gamma   90.00
#
_symmetry.space_group_name_H-M   'P 1'
#
loop_
_entity.id
_entity.type
_entity.pdbx_description
1 polymer ?
#
loop_
_entity_poly.entity_id
_entity_poly.type
_entity_poly.pdbx_seq_one_letter_code
_entity_poly.pdbx_strand_id
1 'polypeptide(L)'
;MGARVMHAKYRGRFLSLLSKCLTRNELLPAHIVAAFSKRLCRSVISSPPSTGLFVLALVSNLLRKHSECRFLIQRSDDGEIEDAFVTSSADPIETHALKTSLWEVVALEKHYFSSIGVLAKSLGTIEESKLPLHQIEEFSDHTYESLFEMERKKRKETALAFVEPQSLLTDNDVFSTFLTTNK
;
A
#
# COMPACT_ATOMS: atom_id res chain seq x y z
N MET A 1 7.67 -11.79 -6.23
CA MET A 1 8.49 -10.57 -5.96
C MET A 1 8.88 -10.59 -4.50
N GLY A 2 10.18 -10.67 -4.19
CA GLY A 2 10.63 -10.80 -2.80
C GLY A 2 10.47 -9.49 -2.04
N ALA A 3 10.00 -9.54 -0.79
CA ALA A 3 9.87 -8.36 0.09
C ALA A 3 11.18 -7.55 0.16
N ARG A 4 12.34 -8.21 0.03
CA ARG A 4 13.67 -7.60 0.02
C ARG A 4 13.86 -6.52 -1.06
N VAL A 5 13.17 -6.63 -2.20
CA VAL A 5 13.28 -5.63 -3.30
C VAL A 5 12.77 -4.27 -2.85
N MET A 6 11.72 -4.25 -2.03
CA MET A 6 11.10 -3.00 -1.53
C MET A 6 11.93 -2.30 -0.45
N HIS A 7 12.89 -3.01 0.15
CA HIS A 7 13.82 -2.49 1.17
C HIS A 7 15.20 -2.17 0.58
N ALA A 8 15.43 -2.43 -0.71
CA ALA A 8 16.72 -2.22 -1.34
C ALA A 8 17.05 -0.72 -1.51
N LYS A 9 18.35 -0.37 -1.42
CA LYS A 9 18.84 1.00 -1.58
C LYS A 9 18.45 1.65 -2.91
N TYR A 10 18.47 0.87 -4.00
CA TYR A 10 18.17 1.36 -5.36
C TYR A 10 16.73 1.10 -5.79
N ARG A 11 15.80 0.94 -4.84
CA ARG A 11 14.38 0.67 -5.13
C ARG A 11 13.72 1.74 -6.00
N GLY A 12 14.06 3.02 -5.85
CA GLY A 12 13.44 4.10 -6.64
C GLY A 12 13.63 3.93 -8.15
N ARG A 13 14.85 3.56 -8.58
CA ARG A 13 15.14 3.27 -10.00
C ARG A 13 14.36 2.07 -10.51
N PHE A 14 14.30 1.00 -9.71
CA PHE A 14 13.53 -0.19 -10.06
C PHE A 14 12.03 0.11 -10.17
N LEU A 15 11.48 0.84 -9.21
CA LEU A 15 10.07 1.25 -9.18
C LEU A 15 9.73 2.16 -10.36
N SER A 16 10.57 3.16 -10.66
CA SER A 16 10.40 4.03 -11.84
C SER A 16 10.46 3.25 -13.16
N LEU A 17 11.31 2.23 -13.26
CA LEU A 17 11.33 1.37 -14.44
C LEU A 17 10.07 0.50 -14.52
N LEU A 18 9.63 -0.05 -13.39
CA LEU A 18 8.44 -0.88 -13.28
C LEU A 18 7.19 -0.10 -13.71
N SER A 19 7.01 1.15 -13.23
CA SER A 19 5.89 1.99 -13.65
C SER A 19 5.93 2.24 -15.16
N LYS A 20 7.10 2.56 -15.72
CA LYS A 20 7.25 2.74 -17.18
C LYS A 20 6.87 1.48 -17.95
N CYS A 21 7.30 0.30 -17.51
CA CYS A 21 6.98 -0.96 -18.18
C CYS A 21 5.47 -1.26 -18.17
N LEU A 22 4.80 -1.02 -17.05
CA LEU A 22 3.37 -1.34 -16.89
C LEU A 22 2.45 -0.24 -17.44
N THR A 23 2.86 1.02 -17.40
CA THR A 23 2.01 2.14 -17.86
C THR A 23 2.18 2.44 -19.35
N ARG A 24 3.36 2.22 -19.96
CA ARG A 24 3.58 2.54 -21.39
C ARG A 24 2.94 1.54 -22.34
N ASN A 25 2.85 0.27 -21.95
CA ASN A 25 2.22 -0.73 -22.81
C ASN A 25 0.68 -0.60 -22.67
N GLU A 26 -0.01 -0.42 -23.78
CA GLU A 26 -1.47 -0.32 -23.81
C GLU A 26 -2.12 -1.70 -23.99
N LEU A 27 -1.40 -2.66 -24.57
CA LEU A 27 -1.90 -3.99 -24.94
C LEU A 27 -1.56 -5.05 -23.87
N LEU A 28 -1.43 -4.64 -22.61
CA LEU A 28 -1.19 -5.55 -21.50
C LEU A 28 -2.45 -6.40 -21.23
N PRO A 29 -2.34 -7.74 -21.27
CA PRO A 29 -3.45 -8.61 -20.90
C PRO A 29 -3.89 -8.40 -19.45
N ALA A 30 -5.21 -8.44 -19.20
CA ALA A 30 -5.79 -8.18 -17.89
C ALA A 30 -5.25 -9.12 -16.79
N HIS A 31 -4.96 -10.39 -17.10
CA HIS A 31 -4.41 -11.34 -16.13
C HIS A 31 -3.01 -10.94 -15.63
N ILE A 32 -2.18 -10.32 -16.49
CA ILE A 32 -0.86 -9.84 -16.11
C ILE A 32 -1.01 -8.65 -15.17
N VAL A 33 -1.84 -7.68 -15.54
CA VAL A 33 -2.10 -6.50 -14.71
C VAL A 33 -2.63 -6.92 -13.34
N ALA A 34 -3.60 -7.85 -13.30
CA ALA A 34 -4.13 -8.40 -12.05
C ALA A 34 -3.04 -9.09 -11.21
N ALA A 35 -2.20 -9.94 -11.82
CA ALA A 35 -1.13 -10.64 -11.12
C ALA A 35 -0.10 -9.68 -10.54
N PHE A 36 0.30 -8.65 -11.29
CA PHE A 36 1.22 -7.63 -10.81
C PHE A 36 0.61 -6.78 -9.69
N SER A 37 -0.64 -6.30 -9.85
CA SER A 37 -1.34 -5.53 -8.82
C SER A 37 -1.45 -6.31 -7.51
N LYS A 38 -1.89 -7.57 -7.55
CA LYS A 38 -1.99 -8.43 -6.37
C LYS A 38 -0.63 -8.67 -5.71
N ARG A 39 0.42 -8.98 -6.49
CA ARG A 39 1.78 -9.16 -5.95
C ARG A 39 2.33 -7.90 -5.30
N LEU A 40 2.09 -6.75 -5.91
CA LEU A 40 2.53 -5.46 -5.39
C LEU A 40 1.80 -5.12 -4.09
N CYS A 41 0.47 -5.24 -4.05
CA CYS A 41 -0.31 -5.01 -2.83
C CYS A 41 0.10 -5.93 -1.68
N ARG A 42 0.33 -7.23 -1.94
CA ARG A 42 0.88 -8.16 -0.93
C ARG A 42 2.26 -7.74 -0.43
N SER A 43 3.12 -7.28 -1.32
CA SER A 43 4.44 -6.79 -0.93
C SER A 43 4.35 -5.55 -0.05
N VAL A 44 3.37 -4.66 -0.27
CA VAL A 44 3.24 -3.40 0.45
C VAL A 44 2.96 -3.60 1.94
N ILE A 45 2.24 -4.64 2.33
CA ILE A 45 1.90 -4.93 3.75
C ILE A 45 3.16 -5.01 4.63
N SER A 46 4.27 -5.51 4.10
CA SER A 46 5.56 -5.64 4.82
C SER A 46 6.59 -4.58 4.40
N SER A 47 6.20 -3.59 3.59
CA SER A 47 7.09 -2.61 3.00
C SER A 47 7.10 -1.27 3.75
N PRO A 48 8.12 -0.42 3.52
CA PRO A 48 8.11 0.94 4.05
C PRO A 48 6.98 1.80 3.44
N PRO A 49 6.51 2.85 4.14
CA PRO A 49 5.38 3.67 3.73
C PRO A 49 5.64 4.42 2.42
N SER A 50 6.89 4.81 2.15
CA SER A 50 7.28 5.43 0.87
C SER A 50 7.00 4.52 -0.32
N THR A 51 7.31 3.22 -0.21
CA THR A 51 6.94 2.25 -1.25
C THR A 51 5.42 2.07 -1.32
N GLY A 52 4.73 2.11 -0.17
CA GLY A 52 3.28 2.00 -0.12
C GLY A 52 2.56 3.08 -0.94
N LEU A 53 2.98 4.35 -0.80
CA LEU A 53 2.45 5.46 -1.61
C LEU A 53 2.65 5.22 -3.12
N PHE A 54 3.87 4.87 -3.51
CA PHE A 54 4.20 4.59 -4.91
C PHE A 54 3.33 3.47 -5.49
N VAL A 55 3.22 2.35 -4.76
CA VAL A 55 2.48 1.18 -5.25
C VAL A 55 0.98 1.46 -5.32
N LEU A 56 0.40 2.14 -4.32
CA LEU A 56 -1.02 2.49 -4.36
C LEU A 56 -1.33 3.42 -5.53
N ALA A 57 -0.48 4.44 -5.77
CA ALA A 57 -0.61 5.32 -6.93
C ALA A 57 -0.49 4.56 -8.27
N LEU A 58 0.47 3.62 -8.36
CA LEU A 58 0.64 2.78 -9.54
C LEU A 58 -0.57 1.87 -9.77
N VAL A 59 -1.05 1.18 -8.73
CA VAL A 59 -2.23 0.29 -8.82
C VAL A 59 -3.48 1.08 -9.19
N SER A 60 -3.69 2.28 -8.61
CA SER A 60 -4.77 3.19 -9.02
C SER A 60 -4.71 3.52 -10.52
N ASN A 61 -3.53 3.92 -11.01
CA ASN A 61 -3.35 4.22 -12.42
C ASN A 61 -3.60 2.99 -13.32
N LEU A 62 -3.18 1.79 -12.90
CA LEU A 62 -3.39 0.55 -13.65
C LEU A 62 -4.86 0.15 -13.71
N LEU A 63 -5.59 0.23 -12.60
CA LEU A 63 -7.01 -0.11 -12.54
C LEU A 63 -7.87 0.89 -13.32
N ARG A 64 -7.46 2.16 -13.35
CA ARG A 64 -8.12 3.20 -14.15
C ARG A 64 -7.87 3.03 -15.65
N LYS A 65 -6.67 2.56 -16.04
CA LYS A 65 -6.33 2.28 -17.44
C LYS A 65 -7.00 0.99 -17.93
N HIS A 66 -7.11 -0.03 -17.07
CA HIS A 66 -7.68 -1.33 -17.40
C HIS A 66 -8.96 -1.57 -16.60
N SER A 67 -10.09 -1.09 -17.14
CA SER A 67 -11.43 -1.27 -16.54
C SER A 67 -11.78 -2.73 -16.25
N GLU A 68 -11.26 -3.65 -17.07
CA GLU A 68 -11.39 -5.09 -16.88
C GLU A 68 -10.88 -5.54 -15.52
N CYS A 69 -9.86 -4.91 -14.95
CA CYS A 69 -9.30 -5.30 -13.65
C CYS A 69 -10.09 -4.73 -12.45
N ARG A 70 -11.19 -3.99 -12.69
CA ARG A 70 -11.98 -3.38 -11.61
C ARG A 70 -12.65 -4.41 -10.69
N PHE A 71 -12.90 -5.63 -11.17
CA PHE A 71 -13.44 -6.72 -10.36
C PHE A 71 -12.56 -7.07 -9.15
N LEU A 72 -11.27 -6.69 -9.16
CA LEU A 72 -10.33 -6.92 -8.07
C LEU A 72 -10.69 -6.12 -6.80
N ILE A 73 -11.35 -4.97 -6.97
CA ILE A 73 -11.82 -4.12 -5.86
C ILE A 73 -13.28 -4.45 -5.56
N GLN A 74 -14.12 -4.43 -6.58
CA GLN A 74 -15.56 -4.59 -6.44
C GLN A 74 -16.00 -5.82 -7.24
N ARG A 75 -16.31 -6.90 -6.52
CA ARG A 75 -16.93 -8.10 -7.10
C ARG A 75 -18.43 -8.05 -6.80
N SER A 76 -19.25 -8.32 -7.81
CA SER A 76 -20.72 -8.33 -7.71
C SER A 76 -21.29 -9.72 -7.40
N ASP A 77 -20.45 -10.75 -7.35
CA ASP A 77 -20.87 -12.12 -7.12
C ASP A 77 -20.96 -12.45 -5.62
N ASP A 78 -22.08 -13.03 -5.20
CA ASP A 78 -22.38 -13.46 -3.83
C ASP A 78 -21.79 -14.84 -3.48
N GLY A 79 -20.84 -15.34 -4.26
CA GLY A 79 -20.26 -16.68 -4.14
C GLY A 79 -19.31 -16.85 -2.95
N GLU A 80 -18.89 -18.10 -2.71
CA GLU A 80 -17.92 -18.43 -1.65
C GLU A 80 -16.60 -17.67 -1.85
N ILE A 81 -16.15 -17.06 -0.75
CA ILE A 81 -15.01 -16.14 -0.72
C ILE A 81 -13.73 -16.94 -0.52
N GLU A 82 -13.22 -17.57 -1.59
CA GLU A 82 -11.91 -18.23 -1.58
C GLU A 82 -10.89 -17.46 -2.45
N ASP A 83 -9.75 -17.08 -1.85
CA ASP A 83 -8.63 -16.47 -2.56
C ASP A 83 -7.76 -17.55 -3.22
N ALA A 84 -7.98 -17.79 -4.52
CA ALA A 84 -7.23 -18.75 -5.32
C ALA A 84 -5.84 -18.26 -5.79
N PHE A 85 -5.29 -17.19 -5.20
CA PHE A 85 -4.04 -16.59 -5.68
C PHE A 85 -2.77 -17.39 -5.31
N VAL A 86 -2.10 -17.94 -6.32
CA VAL A 86 -0.81 -18.65 -6.16
C VAL A 86 0.35 -17.66 -6.22
N THR A 87 1.09 -17.54 -5.11
CA THR A 87 2.22 -16.58 -5.01
C THR A 87 3.55 -17.14 -5.50
N SER A 88 3.71 -18.47 -5.50
CA SER A 88 4.98 -19.14 -5.82
C SER A 88 5.24 -19.31 -7.31
N SER A 89 4.21 -19.26 -8.17
CA SER A 89 4.38 -19.45 -9.61
C SER A 89 5.16 -18.28 -10.23
N ALA A 90 6.04 -18.54 -11.21
CA ALA A 90 6.71 -17.47 -11.93
C ALA A 90 5.77 -16.85 -12.96
N ASP A 91 4.99 -17.69 -13.63
CA ASP A 91 4.12 -17.31 -14.73
C ASP A 91 2.83 -16.63 -14.26
N PRO A 92 2.49 -15.46 -14.81
CA PRO A 92 1.32 -14.69 -14.38
C PRO A 92 -0.01 -15.40 -14.68
N ILE A 93 -0.03 -16.29 -15.67
CA ILE A 93 -1.23 -17.07 -16.05
C ILE A 93 -1.59 -18.07 -14.95
N GLU A 94 -0.60 -18.74 -14.36
CA GLU A 94 -0.78 -19.77 -13.34
C GLU A 94 -1.10 -19.19 -11.95
N THR A 95 -1.03 -17.86 -11.79
CA THR A 95 -1.35 -17.21 -10.50
C THR A 95 -2.84 -17.15 -10.19
N HIS A 96 -3.70 -17.41 -11.17
CA HIS A 96 -5.15 -17.24 -11.08
C HIS A 96 -5.59 -15.86 -10.55
N ALA A 97 -4.83 -14.81 -10.90
CA ALA A 97 -5.05 -13.46 -10.39
C ALA A 97 -6.42 -12.84 -10.72
N LEU A 98 -7.13 -13.34 -11.74
CA LEU A 98 -8.48 -12.87 -12.06
C LEU A 98 -9.54 -13.37 -11.05
N LYS A 99 -9.25 -14.46 -10.33
CA LYS A 99 -10.20 -15.07 -9.38
C LYS A 99 -10.03 -14.53 -7.95
N THR A 100 -9.02 -13.72 -7.68
CA THR A 100 -8.76 -13.10 -6.36
C THR A 100 -9.35 -11.69 -6.24
N SER A 101 -9.40 -11.19 -5.01
CA SER A 101 -9.70 -9.78 -4.68
C SER A 101 -8.49 -9.12 -3.96
N LEU A 102 -8.47 -7.79 -3.86
CA LEU A 102 -7.38 -7.01 -3.24
C LEU A 102 -7.67 -6.63 -1.78
N TRP A 103 -7.76 -7.61 -0.87
CA TRP A 103 -7.95 -7.34 0.56
C TRP A 103 -6.79 -6.61 1.22
N GLU A 104 -5.62 -6.66 0.60
CA GLU A 104 -4.44 -5.95 1.07
C GLU A 104 -4.65 -4.43 1.07
N VAL A 105 -5.45 -3.90 0.13
CA VAL A 105 -5.79 -2.47 0.09
C VAL A 105 -6.65 -2.09 1.29
N VAL A 106 -7.65 -2.93 1.62
CA VAL A 106 -8.53 -2.72 2.79
C VAL A 106 -7.71 -2.69 4.09
N ALA A 107 -6.70 -3.56 4.21
CA ALA A 107 -5.79 -3.53 5.34
C ALA A 107 -4.99 -2.20 5.41
N LEU A 108 -4.60 -1.64 4.26
CA LEU A 108 -3.87 -0.37 4.17
C LEU A 108 -4.72 0.87 4.47
N GLU A 109 -6.06 0.78 4.44
CA GLU A 109 -6.92 1.88 4.86
C GLU A 109 -6.72 2.30 6.32
N LYS A 110 -6.30 1.34 7.17
CA LYS A 110 -6.00 1.55 8.59
C LYS A 110 -4.50 1.70 8.88
N HIS A 111 -3.74 2.15 7.88
CA HIS A 111 -2.30 2.34 8.02
C HIS A 111 -1.96 3.56 8.90
N TYR A 112 -0.87 3.46 9.69
CA TYR A 112 -0.45 4.51 10.63
C TYR A 112 -0.19 5.86 9.96
N PHE A 113 0.35 5.83 8.73
CA PHE A 113 0.58 7.02 7.93
C PHE A 113 -0.70 7.39 7.17
N SER A 114 -1.34 8.49 7.58
CA SER A 114 -2.64 8.92 7.10
C SER A 114 -2.75 9.05 5.56
N SER A 115 -1.71 9.50 4.85
CA SER A 115 -1.79 9.66 3.40
C SER A 115 -1.95 8.34 2.66
N ILE A 116 -1.40 7.24 3.18
CA ILE A 116 -1.61 5.89 2.63
C ILE A 116 -3.05 5.47 2.85
N GLY A 117 -3.59 5.70 4.05
CA GLY A 117 -4.99 5.38 4.36
C GLY A 117 -5.98 6.15 3.48
N VAL A 118 -5.71 7.42 3.19
CA VAL A 118 -6.54 8.24 2.28
C VAL A 118 -6.47 7.71 0.85
N LEU A 119 -5.27 7.41 0.33
CA LEU A 119 -5.10 6.86 -1.02
C LEU A 119 -5.70 5.45 -1.17
N ALA A 120 -5.60 4.61 -0.13
CA ALA A 120 -6.21 3.29 -0.12
C ALA A 120 -7.74 3.40 -0.16
N LYS A 121 -8.33 4.35 0.58
CA LYS A 121 -9.79 4.62 0.57
C LYS A 121 -10.29 5.23 -0.73
N SER A 122 -9.48 6.07 -1.38
CA SER A 122 -9.88 6.63 -2.67
C SER A 122 -9.91 5.57 -3.77
N LEU A 123 -9.14 4.48 -3.61
CA LEU A 123 -8.99 3.43 -4.60
C LEU A 123 -10.34 2.80 -4.98
N GLY A 124 -10.74 2.95 -6.24
CA GLY A 124 -11.97 2.36 -6.78
C GLY A 124 -13.22 3.23 -6.63
N THR A 125 -13.09 4.40 -6.00
CA THR A 125 -14.18 5.38 -5.91
C THR A 125 -14.42 6.04 -7.26
N ILE A 126 -15.67 6.39 -7.55
CA ILE A 126 -16.07 7.05 -8.81
C ILE A 126 -15.37 8.41 -8.97
N GLU A 127 -15.11 9.11 -7.86
CA GLU A 127 -14.42 10.41 -7.82
C GLU A 127 -12.97 10.30 -8.30
N GLU A 128 -12.25 9.26 -7.88
CA GLU A 128 -10.86 9.01 -8.29
C GLU A 128 -10.76 8.78 -9.81
N SER A 129 -11.77 8.15 -10.40
CA SER A 129 -11.84 7.93 -11.85
C SER A 129 -11.90 9.24 -12.65
N LYS A 130 -12.36 10.34 -12.05
CA LYS A 130 -12.50 11.65 -12.71
C LYS A 130 -11.25 12.53 -12.58
N LEU A 131 -10.44 12.30 -11.55
CA LEU A 131 -9.18 13.03 -11.31
C LEU A 131 -8.14 12.69 -12.39
N PRO A 132 -7.10 13.51 -12.61
CA PRO A 132 -5.98 13.10 -13.46
C PRO A 132 -5.25 11.88 -12.88
N LEU A 133 -4.46 11.18 -13.71
CA LEU A 133 -3.61 10.08 -13.24
C LEU A 133 -2.55 10.62 -12.29
N HIS A 134 -2.18 9.82 -11.29
CA HIS A 134 -1.14 10.19 -10.34
C HIS A 134 0.23 10.25 -11.02
N GLN A 135 1.04 11.25 -10.68
CA GLN A 135 2.43 11.35 -11.13
C GLN A 135 3.29 10.40 -10.30
N ILE A 136 3.54 9.20 -10.83
CA ILE A 136 4.17 8.10 -10.10
C ILE A 136 5.65 8.40 -9.80
N GLU A 137 6.31 9.18 -10.66
CA GLU A 137 7.72 9.54 -10.56
C GLU A 137 8.04 10.28 -9.27
N GLU A 138 7.15 11.18 -8.83
CA GLU A 138 7.32 11.95 -7.59
C GLU A 138 7.43 11.02 -6.37
N PHE A 139 6.65 9.94 -6.35
CA PHE A 139 6.63 8.99 -5.24
C PHE A 139 7.84 8.04 -5.21
N SER A 140 8.55 7.89 -6.33
CA SER A 140 9.60 6.86 -6.47
C SER A 140 10.86 7.16 -5.67
N ASP A 141 11.15 8.44 -5.43
CA ASP A 141 12.37 8.91 -4.77
C ASP A 141 12.19 9.22 -3.28
N HIS A 142 10.98 9.08 -2.72
CA HIS A 142 10.74 9.38 -1.32
C HIS A 142 11.45 8.40 -0.38
N THR A 143 12.27 8.97 0.51
CA THR A 143 12.89 8.29 1.66
C THR A 143 12.13 8.60 2.94
N TYR A 144 12.43 7.88 4.02
CA TYR A 144 11.89 8.21 5.35
C TYR A 144 12.26 9.63 5.78
N GLU A 145 13.47 10.09 5.47
CA GLU A 145 13.91 11.46 5.74
C GLU A 145 13.03 12.48 5.02
N SER A 146 12.79 12.28 3.71
CA SER A 146 11.90 13.16 2.94
C SER A 146 10.47 13.18 3.51
N LEU A 147 9.91 12.02 3.86
CA LEU A 147 8.58 11.94 4.47
C LEU A 147 8.53 12.66 5.82
N PHE A 148 9.58 12.54 6.62
CA PHE A 148 9.69 13.23 7.90
C PHE A 148 9.76 14.75 7.74
N GLU A 149 10.56 15.24 6.79
CA GLU A 149 10.63 16.67 6.49
C GLU A 149 9.30 17.23 6.00
N MET A 150 8.54 16.46 5.20
CA MET A 150 7.21 16.83 4.77
C MET A 150 6.24 16.97 5.95
N GLU A 151 6.26 16.02 6.89
CA GLU A 151 5.38 16.11 8.07
C GLU A 151 5.82 17.25 9.00
N ARG A 152 7.13 17.52 9.14
CA ARG A 152 7.64 18.67 9.90
C ARG A 152 7.15 20.02 9.37
N LYS A 153 6.97 20.14 8.05
CA LYS A 153 6.46 21.36 7.42
C LYS A 153 4.96 21.56 7.63
N LYS A 154 4.19 20.49 7.87
CA LYS A 154 2.76 20.57 8.15
C LYS A 154 2.55 21.12 9.55
N ARG A 155 2.11 22.37 9.66
CA ARG A 155 1.61 22.91 10.93
C ARG A 155 0.17 22.45 11.11
N LYS A 156 -0.08 21.61 12.12
CA LYS A 156 -1.43 21.21 12.53
C LYS A 156 -1.62 21.59 13.99
N GLU A 157 -2.77 22.18 14.30
CA GLU A 157 -3.24 22.25 15.68
C GLU A 157 -3.44 20.82 16.18
N THR A 158 -2.81 20.48 17.30
CA THR A 158 -2.83 19.12 17.85
C THR A 158 -3.81 19.09 19.01
N ALA A 159 -4.80 18.20 18.93
CA ALA A 159 -5.70 17.94 20.04
C ALA A 159 -4.95 17.17 21.13
N LEU A 160 -5.11 17.58 22.38
CA LEU A 160 -4.58 16.86 23.54
C LEU A 160 -5.57 15.76 23.94
N ALA A 161 -5.05 14.68 24.53
CA ALA A 161 -5.88 13.64 25.12
C ALA A 161 -6.64 14.23 26.32
N PHE A 162 -7.97 14.12 26.32
CA PHE A 162 -8.82 14.66 27.39
C PHE A 162 -8.75 13.81 28.67
N VAL A 163 -8.59 12.49 28.52
CA VAL A 163 -8.51 11.57 29.65
C VAL A 163 -7.05 11.46 30.09
N GLU A 164 -6.76 11.94 31.29
CA GLU A 164 -5.44 11.75 31.90
C GLU A 164 -5.22 10.27 32.22
N PRO A 165 -4.07 9.68 31.84
CA PRO A 165 -3.75 8.30 32.17
C PRO A 165 -3.49 8.16 33.68
N GLN A 166 -4.03 7.11 34.31
CA GLN A 166 -3.85 6.84 35.75
C GLN A 166 -2.39 6.51 36.13
N SER A 167 -1.63 5.94 35.19
CA SER A 167 -0.18 5.72 35.30
C SER A 167 0.43 5.72 33.89
N LEU A 168 1.68 6.18 33.77
CA LEU A 168 2.43 6.14 32.51
C LEU A 168 2.87 4.71 32.15
N LEU A 169 3.06 3.86 33.17
CA LEU A 169 3.49 2.46 33.05
C LEU A 169 2.61 1.62 33.97
N THR A 170 2.05 0.54 33.45
CA THR A 170 1.31 -0.44 34.24
C THR A 170 2.28 -1.44 34.90
N ASP A 171 1.92 -2.04 36.03
CA ASP A 171 2.81 -2.97 36.74
C ASP A 171 3.18 -4.22 35.90
N ASN A 172 2.37 -4.53 34.88
CA ASN A 172 2.62 -5.59 33.88
C ASN A 172 3.50 -5.14 32.70
N ASP A 173 3.92 -3.88 32.63
CA ASP A 173 4.78 -3.40 31.55
C ASP A 173 6.22 -3.86 31.71
N VAL A 174 6.87 -4.10 30.58
CA VAL A 174 8.28 -4.53 30.46
C VAL A 174 9.24 -3.55 31.15
N PHE A 175 8.80 -2.32 31.43
CA PHE A 175 9.60 -1.28 32.06
C PHE A 175 9.43 -1.17 33.59
N SER A 176 8.53 -1.93 34.22
CA SER A 176 8.28 -1.87 35.67
C SER A 176 9.52 -2.24 36.50
N THR A 177 10.37 -3.13 35.97
CA THR A 177 11.61 -3.57 36.62
C THR A 177 12.72 -2.52 36.65
N PHE A 178 12.75 -1.58 35.71
CA PHE A 178 13.84 -0.60 35.60
C PHE A 178 13.66 0.61 36.54
N LEU A 179 12.41 0.91 36.93
CA LEU A 179 12.10 2.05 37.79
C LEU A 179 12.13 1.71 39.29
N THR A 180 12.10 0.42 39.64
CA THR A 180 12.07 -0.05 41.04
C THR A 180 13.46 -0.32 41.61
N THR A 181 14.51 -0.38 40.79
CA THR A 181 15.90 -0.72 41.20
C THR A 181 16.73 0.43 41.78
N ASN A 182 16.16 1.59 42.07
CA ASN A 182 16.85 2.70 42.77
C ASN A 182 16.32 2.88 44.20
N LYS A 183 16.46 1.84 45.03
CA LYS A 183 16.37 1.92 46.49
C LYS A 183 17.52 1.18 47.14
#